data_AF-A0A7C2HRJ3-F1
#
_entry.id   AF-A0A7C2HRJ3-F1
#
_cell.length_a   1.000
_cell.length_b   1.000
_cell.length_c   1.000
_cell.angle_alpha   90.00
_cell.angle_beta   90.00
_cell.angle_gamma   90.00
#
_symmetry.space_group_name_H-M   'P 1'
#
loop_
_entity.id
_entity.type
_entity.pdbx_description
1 polymer ?
#
loop_
_entity_poly.entity_id
_entity_poly.type
_entity_poly.pdbx_seq_one_letter_code
_entity_poly.pdbx_strand_id
1 'polypeptide(L)'
;MRASRRAELSERVRALNGEALRLAGEDPAKTGLRRSGAAEAIAFPLQHRAASLQELMRADAAEALRVALPPEALARIRATAPEWAPLLEEHGEWEGEVETLVLDSPDLVHHERIHFLTTGERRLEVHMAGEEPEGIECGKRVRFRGVRLGETVAALDAQVTGQVAAAAPACGPKGVQNIAVLLVTFPGV
;
A
#
# COMPACT_ATOMS: atom_id res chain seq x y z
N MET A 1 -11.95 -0.08 -19.72
CA MET A 1 -10.76 -0.90 -19.45
C MET A 1 -10.37 -0.89 -17.96
N ARG A 2 -10.16 0.27 -17.31
CA ARG A 2 -9.76 0.35 -15.88
C ARG A 2 -10.73 -0.34 -14.90
N ALA A 3 -12.06 -0.13 -15.06
CA ALA A 3 -13.06 -0.79 -14.22
C ALA A 3 -13.04 -2.33 -14.34
N SER A 4 -12.83 -2.85 -15.56
CA SER A 4 -12.73 -4.30 -15.81
C SER A 4 -11.53 -4.91 -15.09
N ARG A 5 -10.38 -4.21 -15.10
CA ARG A 5 -9.18 -4.68 -14.40
C ARG A 5 -9.35 -4.70 -12.88
N ARG A 6 -10.02 -3.69 -12.30
CA ARG A 6 -10.30 -3.65 -10.84
C ARG A 6 -11.18 -4.82 -10.41
N ALA A 7 -12.22 -5.12 -11.19
CA ALA A 7 -13.09 -6.26 -10.93
C ALA A 7 -12.32 -7.59 -10.99
N GLU A 8 -11.50 -7.78 -12.02
CA GLU A 8 -10.63 -8.97 -12.17
C GLU A 8 -9.67 -9.13 -10.99
N LEU A 9 -9.02 -8.05 -10.55
CA LEU A 9 -8.14 -8.06 -9.38
C LEU A 9 -8.89 -8.44 -8.10
N SER A 10 -10.07 -7.86 -7.86
CA SER A 10 -10.89 -8.20 -6.68
C SER A 10 -11.31 -9.67 -6.68
N GLU A 11 -11.83 -10.18 -7.80
CA GLU A 11 -12.23 -11.58 -7.93
C GLU A 11 -11.05 -12.52 -7.70
N ARG A 12 -9.88 -12.20 -8.27
CA ARG A 12 -8.66 -12.97 -8.08
C ARG A 12 -8.21 -12.99 -6.62
N VAL A 13 -8.22 -11.86 -5.93
CA VAL A 13 -7.86 -11.79 -4.50
C VAL A 13 -8.83 -12.63 -3.67
N ARG A 14 -10.15 -12.52 -3.90
CA ARG A 14 -11.15 -13.32 -3.17
C ARG A 14 -10.97 -14.82 -3.38
N ALA A 15 -10.70 -15.25 -4.60
CA ALA A 15 -10.44 -16.66 -4.91
C ALA A 15 -9.20 -17.17 -4.16
N LEU A 16 -8.09 -16.43 -4.20
CA LEU A 16 -6.84 -16.81 -3.54
C LEU A 16 -6.92 -16.72 -2.01
N ASN A 17 -7.72 -15.80 -1.45
CA ASN A 17 -8.05 -15.78 -0.02
C ASN A 17 -8.74 -17.08 0.40
N GLY A 18 -9.75 -17.51 -0.36
CA GLY A 18 -10.47 -18.76 -0.10
C GLY A 18 -9.55 -19.98 -0.15
N GLU A 19 -8.66 -20.04 -1.14
CA GLU A 19 -7.67 -21.11 -1.27
C GLU A 19 -6.67 -21.12 -0.12
N ALA A 20 -6.07 -19.97 0.22
CA ALA A 20 -5.13 -19.85 1.32
C ALA A 20 -5.77 -20.23 2.67
N LEU A 21 -7.02 -19.82 2.91
CA LEU A 21 -7.75 -20.15 4.13
C LEU A 21 -8.11 -21.64 4.22
N ARG A 22 -8.52 -22.25 3.10
CA ARG A 22 -8.79 -23.69 3.03
C ARG A 22 -7.54 -24.46 3.41
N LEU A 23 -6.41 -24.16 2.77
CA LEU A 23 -5.13 -24.82 3.03
C LEU A 23 -4.63 -24.56 4.47
N ALA A 24 -4.84 -23.36 5.01
CA ALA A 24 -4.44 -23.04 6.38
C ALA A 24 -5.32 -23.73 7.44
N GLY A 25 -6.56 -24.08 7.10
CA GLY A 25 -7.51 -24.77 7.96
C GLY A 25 -7.49 -26.30 7.83
N GLU A 26 -6.73 -26.86 6.90
CA GLU A 26 -6.60 -28.30 6.74
C GLU A 26 -5.83 -28.92 7.92
N ASP A 27 -6.45 -29.89 8.57
CA ASP A 27 -5.82 -30.66 9.63
C ASP A 27 -4.71 -31.54 9.03
N PRO A 28 -3.43 -31.34 9.41
CA PRO A 28 -2.31 -32.14 8.91
C PRO A 28 -2.51 -33.65 9.14
N ALA A 29 -3.25 -34.04 10.18
CA ALA A 29 -3.54 -35.43 10.47
C ALA A 29 -4.50 -36.07 9.46
N LYS A 30 -5.33 -35.27 8.76
CA LYS A 30 -6.28 -35.73 7.75
C LYS A 30 -5.72 -35.71 6.32
N THR A 31 -4.80 -34.80 6.03
CA THR A 31 -4.16 -34.68 4.72
C THR A 31 -2.93 -35.58 4.56
N GLY A 32 -2.40 -36.13 5.66
CA GLY A 32 -1.16 -36.91 5.67
C GLY A 32 0.09 -36.07 5.34
N LEU A 33 -0.09 -34.76 5.14
CA LEU A 33 0.98 -33.82 4.87
C LEU A 33 1.70 -33.48 6.17
N ARG A 34 3.03 -33.57 6.14
CA ARG A 34 3.86 -32.96 7.17
C ARG A 34 3.66 -31.45 7.14
N ARG A 35 3.83 -30.78 8.30
CA ARG A 35 3.69 -29.32 8.43
C ARG A 35 4.44 -28.53 7.36
N SER A 36 5.62 -28.99 6.94
CA SER A 36 6.40 -28.39 5.86
C SER A 36 5.70 -28.44 4.49
N GLY A 37 5.03 -29.55 4.16
CA GLY A 37 4.28 -29.68 2.91
C GLY A 37 3.03 -28.79 2.88
N ALA A 38 2.39 -28.59 4.04
CA ALA A 38 1.24 -27.68 4.15
C ALA A 38 1.66 -26.22 3.96
N ALA A 39 2.81 -25.83 4.52
CA ALA A 39 3.36 -24.49 4.36
C ALA A 39 3.82 -24.22 2.92
N GLU A 40 4.38 -25.23 2.24
CA GLU A 40 4.77 -25.14 0.82
C GLU A 40 3.55 -25.02 -0.11
N ALA A 41 2.49 -25.79 0.15
CA ALA A 41 1.25 -25.72 -0.63
C ALA A 41 0.58 -24.34 -0.55
N ILE A 42 0.74 -23.63 0.57
CA ILE A 42 0.21 -22.28 0.79
C ILE A 42 1.02 -21.19 0.07
N ALA A 43 2.28 -21.46 -0.31
CA ALA A 43 3.18 -20.44 -0.86
C ALA A 43 2.62 -19.78 -2.13
N PHE A 44 2.20 -20.59 -3.11
CA PHE A 44 1.66 -20.10 -4.38
C PHE A 44 0.45 -19.17 -4.18
N PRO A 45 -0.62 -19.57 -3.46
CA PRO A 45 -1.76 -18.68 -3.29
C PRO A 45 -1.40 -17.40 -2.53
N LEU A 46 -0.51 -17.44 -1.52
CA LEU A 46 -0.09 -16.23 -0.81
C LEU A 46 0.71 -15.26 -1.69
N GLN A 47 1.63 -15.75 -2.51
CA GLN A 47 2.43 -14.90 -3.39
C GLN A 47 1.56 -14.19 -4.43
N HIS A 48 0.69 -14.93 -5.12
CA HIS A 48 -0.19 -14.35 -6.14
C HIS A 48 -1.23 -13.41 -5.56
N ARG A 49 -1.73 -13.72 -4.36
CA ARG A 49 -2.68 -12.89 -3.63
C ARG A 49 -2.03 -11.60 -3.19
N ALA A 50 -0.82 -11.66 -2.64
CA ALA A 50 -0.10 -10.47 -2.20
C ALA A 50 0.15 -9.51 -3.37
N ALA A 51 0.62 -10.01 -4.51
CA ALA A 51 0.82 -9.19 -5.71
C ALA A 51 -0.50 -8.58 -6.21
N SER A 52 -1.56 -9.38 -6.32
CA SER A 52 -2.86 -8.92 -6.80
C SER A 52 -3.52 -7.91 -5.85
N LEU A 53 -3.36 -8.12 -4.54
CA LEU A 53 -3.87 -7.21 -3.52
C LEU A 53 -3.10 -5.89 -3.53
N GLN A 54 -1.78 -5.90 -3.66
CA GLN A 54 -1.00 -4.66 -3.79
C GLN A 54 -1.40 -3.86 -5.05
N GLU A 55 -1.64 -4.52 -6.19
CA GLU A 55 -2.18 -3.84 -7.36
C GLU A 55 -3.58 -3.26 -7.11
N LEU A 56 -4.44 -4.02 -6.43
CA LEU A 56 -5.79 -3.58 -6.08
C LEU A 56 -5.76 -2.39 -5.10
N MET A 57 -4.86 -2.38 -4.11
CA MET A 57 -4.70 -1.28 -3.15
C MET A 57 -4.39 0.04 -3.86
N ARG A 58 -3.57 0.01 -4.91
CA ARG A 58 -3.28 1.20 -5.74
C ARG A 58 -4.44 1.58 -6.65
N ALA A 59 -5.15 0.60 -7.19
CA ALA A 59 -6.20 0.86 -8.17
C ALA A 59 -7.56 1.23 -7.54
N ASP A 60 -7.84 0.69 -6.35
CA ASP A 60 -9.08 0.78 -5.60
C ASP A 60 -8.87 0.37 -4.12
N ALA A 61 -8.39 1.31 -3.31
CA ALA A 61 -8.14 1.07 -1.88
C ALA A 61 -9.40 0.64 -1.11
N ALA A 62 -10.57 1.14 -1.51
CA ALA A 62 -11.84 0.76 -0.89
C ALA A 62 -12.15 -0.72 -1.09
N GLU A 63 -12.06 -1.20 -2.33
CA GLU A 63 -12.26 -2.60 -2.62
C GLU A 63 -11.17 -3.49 -1.99
N ALA A 64 -9.91 -3.04 -1.99
CA ALA A 64 -8.83 -3.74 -1.31
C ALA A 64 -9.12 -3.96 0.19
N LEU A 65 -9.64 -2.95 0.89
CA LEU A 65 -10.07 -3.07 2.28
C LEU A 65 -11.23 -4.06 2.47
N ARG A 66 -12.17 -4.13 1.51
CA ARG A 66 -13.30 -5.06 1.57
C ARG A 66 -12.86 -6.52 1.41
N VAL A 67 -11.82 -6.77 0.62
CA VAL A 67 -11.30 -8.11 0.35
C VAL A 67 -10.09 -8.49 1.20
N ALA A 68 -9.58 -7.59 2.03
CA ALA A 68 -8.48 -7.88 2.94
C ALA A 68 -8.85 -9.01 3.91
N LEU A 69 -7.89 -9.88 4.22
CA LEU A 69 -8.11 -10.95 5.19
C LEU A 69 -8.28 -10.37 6.59
N PRO A 70 -9.29 -10.80 7.38
CA PRO A 70 -9.47 -10.29 8.72
C PRO A 70 -8.35 -10.79 9.67
N PRO A 71 -8.09 -10.09 10.80
CA PRO A 71 -6.96 -10.39 11.70
C PRO A 71 -6.89 -11.86 12.16
N GLU A 72 -8.03 -12.48 12.43
CA GLU A 72 -8.10 -13.88 12.84
C GLU A 72 -7.73 -14.86 11.72
N ALA A 73 -8.04 -14.53 10.47
CA ALA A 73 -7.62 -15.32 9.30
C ALA A 73 -6.11 -15.22 9.10
N LEU A 74 -5.55 -14.01 9.22
CA LEU A 74 -4.12 -13.77 9.15
C LEU A 74 -3.36 -14.51 10.25
N ALA A 75 -3.88 -14.51 11.48
CA ALA A 75 -3.29 -15.23 12.60
C ALA A 75 -3.23 -16.76 12.34
N ARG A 76 -4.30 -17.34 11.78
CA ARG A 76 -4.32 -18.75 11.39
C ARG A 76 -3.25 -19.06 10.34
N ILE A 77 -3.18 -18.26 9.28
CA ILE A 77 -2.18 -18.48 8.22
C ILE A 77 -0.75 -18.34 8.77
N ARG A 78 -0.47 -17.34 9.62
CA ARG A 78 0.85 -17.19 10.28
C ARG A 78 1.23 -18.38 11.15
N ALA A 79 0.27 -19.02 11.81
CA ALA A 79 0.54 -20.22 12.62
C ALA A 79 0.89 -21.44 11.76
N THR A 80 0.32 -21.53 10.56
CA THR A 80 0.57 -22.63 9.61
C THR A 80 1.87 -22.42 8.84
N ALA A 81 2.14 -21.21 8.35
CA ALA A 81 3.28 -20.90 7.48
C ALA A 81 3.95 -19.56 7.87
N PRO A 82 4.67 -19.51 9.01
CA PRO A 82 5.29 -18.28 9.52
C PRO A 82 6.34 -17.67 8.58
N GLU A 83 7.00 -18.47 7.75
CA GLU A 83 7.98 -18.04 6.76
C GLU A 83 7.39 -17.09 5.70
N TRP A 84 6.08 -17.17 5.46
CA TRP A 84 5.36 -16.34 4.51
C TRP A 84 4.70 -15.13 5.15
N ALA A 85 4.98 -14.83 6.43
CA ALA A 85 4.46 -13.66 7.12
C ALA A 85 4.65 -12.32 6.36
N PRO A 86 5.75 -12.07 5.62
CA PRO A 86 5.89 -10.86 4.81
C PRO A 86 4.86 -10.70 3.67
N LEU A 87 4.18 -11.78 3.27
CA LEU A 87 3.13 -11.78 2.25
C LEU A 87 1.73 -11.54 2.81
N LEU A 88 1.63 -11.29 4.13
CA LEU A 88 0.37 -11.11 4.84
C LEU A 88 0.16 -9.67 5.23
N GLU A 89 -1.11 -9.26 5.22
CA GLU A 89 -1.52 -7.93 5.59
C GLU A 89 -1.26 -7.63 7.07
N GLU A 90 -0.96 -6.37 7.36
CA GLU A 90 -0.95 -5.82 8.70
C GLU A 90 -2.07 -4.79 8.82
N HIS A 91 -2.95 -4.98 9.79
CA HIS A 91 -3.98 -4.02 10.14
C HIS A 91 -3.45 -3.11 11.23
N GLY A 92 -3.64 -1.80 11.09
CA GLY A 92 -3.17 -0.89 12.12
C GLY A 92 -3.21 0.56 11.72
N GLU A 93 -2.35 1.33 12.40
CA GLU A 93 -2.17 2.75 12.22
C GLU A 93 -0.69 3.03 11.94
N TRP A 94 -0.43 3.91 10.98
CA TRP A 94 0.90 4.37 10.63
C TRP A 94 0.93 5.88 10.69
N GLU A 95 1.90 6.42 11.43
CA GLU A 95 2.06 7.86 11.59
C GLU A 95 3.47 8.28 11.19
N GLY A 96 3.56 9.44 10.55
CA GLY A 96 4.79 9.93 9.96
C GLY A 96 4.58 11.25 9.21
N GLU A 97 5.66 11.72 8.59
CA GLU A 97 5.61 12.85 7.68
C GLU A 97 5.00 12.42 6.35
N VAL A 98 4.11 13.23 5.78
CA VAL A 98 3.47 12.95 4.50
C VAL A 98 4.04 13.83 3.38
N GLU A 99 4.26 13.23 2.22
CA GLU A 99 4.39 13.90 0.94
C GLU A 99 3.19 13.52 0.06
N THR A 100 2.58 14.48 -0.63
CA THR A 100 1.42 14.23 -1.50
C THR A 100 1.81 14.45 -2.96
N LEU A 101 1.58 13.44 -3.79
CA LEU A 101 1.67 13.50 -5.24
C LEU A 101 0.25 13.65 -5.82
N VAL A 102 0.06 14.67 -6.66
CA VAL A 102 -1.19 14.86 -7.41
C VAL A 102 -0.90 14.52 -8.88
N LEU A 103 -1.66 13.58 -9.41
CA LEU A 103 -1.60 13.12 -10.79
C LEU A 103 -2.83 13.63 -11.53
N ASP A 104 -2.65 14.69 -12.32
CA ASP A 104 -3.70 15.18 -13.19
C ASP A 104 -3.88 14.23 -14.37
N SER A 105 -5.13 13.92 -14.67
CA SER A 105 -5.48 13.21 -15.89
C SER A 105 -5.34 14.15 -17.10
N PRO A 106 -5.26 13.60 -18.33
CA PRO A 106 -5.14 14.41 -19.54
C PRO A 106 -6.29 15.41 -19.77
N ASP A 107 -7.46 15.16 -19.17
CA ASP A 107 -8.62 16.06 -19.26
C ASP A 107 -8.57 17.23 -18.26
N LEU A 108 -7.64 17.19 -17.28
CA LEU A 108 -7.49 18.16 -16.18
C LEU A 108 -8.73 18.36 -15.30
N VAL A 109 -9.73 17.49 -15.43
CA VAL A 109 -10.96 17.47 -14.61
C VAL A 109 -10.82 16.44 -13.50
N HIS A 110 -10.12 15.34 -13.78
CA HIS A 110 -9.86 14.30 -12.80
C HIS A 110 -8.42 14.35 -12.32
N HIS A 111 -8.23 14.25 -11.01
CA HIS A 111 -6.92 14.09 -10.38
C HIS A 111 -6.93 12.87 -9.47
N GLU A 112 -5.79 12.22 -9.35
CA GLU A 112 -5.53 11.15 -8.39
C GLU A 112 -4.50 11.65 -7.38
N ARG A 113 -4.71 11.39 -6.09
CA ARG A 113 -3.75 11.74 -5.03
C ARG A 113 -3.14 10.48 -4.47
N ILE A 114 -1.81 10.45 -4.40
CA ILE A 114 -1.03 9.41 -3.75
C ILE A 114 -0.25 10.05 -2.64
N HIS A 115 -0.36 9.52 -1.42
CA HIS A 115 0.45 10.00 -0.31
C HIS A 115 1.64 9.07 -0.10
N PHE A 116 2.78 9.64 0.26
CA PHE A 116 3.96 8.92 0.71
C PHE A 116 4.21 9.26 2.17
N LEU A 117 4.04 8.28 3.06
CA LEU A 117 4.25 8.43 4.48
C LEU A 117 5.66 7.95 4.85
N THR A 118 6.48 8.85 5.35
CA THR A 118 7.80 8.51 5.91
C THR A 118 7.65 8.24 7.42
N THR A 119 7.87 6.98 7.81
CA THR A 119 7.78 6.51 9.21
C THR A 119 9.06 5.76 9.60
N GLY A 120 9.89 6.40 10.41
CA GLY A 120 11.24 5.91 10.69
C GLY A 120 12.07 5.82 9.41
N GLU A 121 12.58 4.62 9.10
CA GLU A 121 13.34 4.33 7.88
C GLU A 121 12.48 3.87 6.70
N ARG A 122 11.15 3.78 6.87
CA ARG A 122 10.24 3.27 5.83
C ARG A 122 9.52 4.42 5.14
N ARG A 123 9.34 4.28 3.83
CA ARG A 123 8.46 5.12 3.02
C ARG A 123 7.30 4.26 2.53
N LEU A 124 6.09 4.61 2.94
CA LEU A 124 4.88 3.88 2.61
C LEU A 124 4.06 4.65 1.57
N GLU A 125 3.65 3.98 0.50
CA GLU A 125 2.71 4.48 -0.50
C GLU A 125 1.29 4.26 0.02
N VAL A 126 0.55 5.35 0.27
CA VAL A 126 -0.78 5.32 0.89
C VAL A 126 -1.84 5.77 -0.11
N HIS A 127 -2.88 4.94 -0.24
CA HIS A 127 -4.05 5.17 -1.08
C HIS A 127 -5.30 5.26 -0.21
N MET A 128 -6.07 6.34 -0.35
CA MET A 128 -7.28 6.58 0.42
C MET A 128 -8.48 5.84 -0.19
N ALA A 129 -9.21 5.10 0.64
CA ALA A 129 -10.44 4.41 0.25
C ALA A 129 -11.67 5.33 0.20
N GLY A 130 -11.64 6.41 0.98
CA GLY A 130 -12.76 7.33 1.15
C GLY A 130 -12.38 8.76 0.82
N GLU A 131 -13.25 9.67 1.24
CA GLU A 131 -12.97 11.11 1.17
C GLU A 131 -11.73 11.44 2.01
N GLU A 132 -10.82 12.20 1.43
CA GLU A 132 -9.58 12.60 2.08
C GLU A 132 -9.87 13.73 3.08
N PRO A 133 -9.44 13.60 4.35
CA PRO A 133 -9.54 14.68 5.32
C PRO A 133 -8.85 15.96 4.84
N GLU A 134 -9.41 17.11 5.18
CA GLU A 134 -8.79 18.40 4.87
C GLU A 134 -7.42 18.56 5.56
N GLY A 135 -6.48 19.20 4.85
CA GLY A 135 -5.18 19.58 5.40
C GLY A 135 -4.09 18.51 5.34
N ILE A 136 -4.29 17.40 4.63
CA ILE A 136 -3.22 16.44 4.29
C ILE A 136 -2.32 17.04 3.21
N GLU A 137 -1.28 17.74 3.66
CA GLU A 137 -0.33 18.44 2.80
C GLU A 137 1.11 18.01 3.10
N CYS A 138 2.02 18.29 2.17
CA CYS A 138 3.43 17.97 2.34
C CYS A 138 4.02 18.64 3.60
N GLY A 139 4.85 17.88 4.34
CA GLY A 139 5.46 18.34 5.58
C GLY A 139 4.51 18.36 6.78
N LYS A 140 3.26 17.89 6.61
CA LYS A 140 2.37 17.57 7.73
C LYS A 140 2.71 16.21 8.30
N ARG A 141 2.41 16.04 9.59
CA ARG A 141 2.41 14.74 10.24
C ARG A 141 1.00 14.20 10.21
N VAL A 142 0.82 13.02 9.64
CA VAL A 142 -0.48 12.40 9.42
C VAL A 142 -0.44 10.97 9.92
N ARG A 143 -1.53 10.57 10.60
CA ARG A 143 -1.79 9.19 10.97
C ARG A 143 -2.81 8.60 10.01
N PHE A 144 -2.48 7.49 9.39
CA PHE A 144 -3.37 6.72 8.51
C PHE A 144 -3.77 5.42 9.21
N ARG A 145 -5.05 5.05 9.15
CA ARG A 145 -5.56 3.77 9.66
C ARG A 145 -6.04 2.91 8.52
N GLY A 146 -5.67 1.63 8.51
CA GLY A 146 -6.11 0.73 7.45
C GLY A 146 -5.32 -0.56 7.40
N VAL A 147 -4.98 -0.98 6.19
CA VAL A 147 -4.31 -2.24 5.89
C VAL A 147 -3.03 -1.99 5.09
N ARG A 148 -1.90 -2.55 5.55
CA ARG A 148 -0.61 -2.50 4.88
C ARG A 148 -0.22 -3.86 4.33
N LEU A 149 0.35 -3.86 3.13
CA LEU A 149 1.01 -5.03 2.55
C LEU A 149 2.28 -4.57 1.82
N GLY A 150 3.44 -5.02 2.31
CA GLY A 150 4.73 -4.48 1.89
C GLY A 150 4.79 -2.98 2.18
N GLU A 151 5.10 -2.18 1.16
CA GLU A 151 5.21 -0.71 1.27
C GLU A 151 3.91 0.02 0.91
N THR A 152 2.84 -0.69 0.56
CA THR A 152 1.57 -0.08 0.18
C THR A 152 0.58 -0.16 1.34
N VAL A 153 -0.16 0.93 1.57
CA VAL A 153 -1.23 1.05 2.57
C VAL A 153 -2.52 1.44 1.86
N ALA A 154 -3.57 0.66 2.07
CA ALA A 154 -4.94 1.05 1.77
C ALA A 154 -5.50 1.66 3.06
N ALA A 155 -5.67 2.98 3.07
CA ALA A 155 -6.13 3.73 4.23
C ALA A 155 -7.64 3.88 4.20
N LEU A 156 -8.28 3.49 5.31
CA LEU A 156 -9.70 3.70 5.54
C LEU A 156 -9.98 5.15 5.92
N ASP A 157 -9.15 5.70 6.80
CA ASP A 157 -9.20 7.10 7.21
C ASP A 157 -7.79 7.63 7.51
N ALA A 158 -7.75 8.94 7.73
CA ALA A 158 -6.54 9.65 8.10
C ALA A 158 -6.85 10.77 9.09
N GLN A 159 -5.84 11.19 9.84
CA GLN A 159 -5.92 12.31 10.75
C GLN A 159 -4.61 13.10 10.71
N VAL A 160 -4.70 14.40 10.46
CA VAL A 160 -3.56 15.31 10.60
C VAL A 160 -3.24 15.45 12.09
N THR A 161 -2.06 15.01 12.52
CA THR A 161 -1.62 15.02 13.92
C THR A 161 -0.68 16.18 14.24
N GLY A 162 -0.15 16.86 13.22
CA GLY A 162 0.68 18.04 13.42
C GLY A 162 1.42 18.49 12.15
N GLN A 163 2.49 19.26 12.36
CA GLN A 163 3.37 19.75 11.30
C GLN A 163 4.83 19.50 11.69
N VAL A 164 5.66 19.16 10.71
CA VAL A 164 7.10 19.00 10.93
C VAL A 164 7.75 20.38 11.05
N ALA A 165 8.60 20.56 12.07
CA ALA A 165 9.17 21.86 12.45
C ALA A 165 10.23 22.39 11.45
N ALA A 166 10.76 21.52 10.58
CA ALA A 166 11.63 21.90 9.48
C ALA A 166 10.75 22.12 8.24
N ALA A 167 10.84 23.31 7.62
CA ALA A 167 10.16 23.61 6.39
C ALA A 167 10.59 22.61 5.30
N ALA A 168 9.79 21.56 5.10
CA ALA A 168 9.88 20.74 3.92
C ALA A 168 9.75 21.66 2.70
N PRO A 169 10.51 21.44 1.61
CA PRO A 169 10.30 22.18 0.38
C PRO A 169 8.83 22.09 0.02
N ALA A 170 8.18 23.24 -0.21
CA ALA A 170 6.79 23.27 -0.61
C ALA A 170 6.61 22.34 -1.81
N CYS A 171 5.64 21.43 -1.74
CA CYS A 171 5.31 20.55 -2.85
C CYS A 171 4.97 21.39 -4.07
N GLY A 172 5.90 21.47 -5.01
CA GLY A 172 5.74 22.13 -6.28
C GLY A 172 5.67 21.09 -7.39
N PRO A 173 5.08 21.43 -8.56
CA PRO A 173 5.14 20.56 -9.73
C PRO A 173 6.57 20.36 -10.25
N LYS A 174 7.51 21.15 -9.73
CA LYS A 174 8.94 21.01 -9.96
C LYS A 174 9.50 20.23 -8.77
N GLY A 175 9.95 18.99 -9.02
CA GLY A 175 10.74 18.24 -8.04
C GLY A 175 12.03 18.98 -7.65
N VAL A 176 12.87 18.36 -6.82
CA VAL A 176 14.13 18.95 -6.36
C VAL A 176 14.93 19.52 -7.54
N GLN A 177 15.04 20.85 -7.60
CA GLN A 177 15.75 21.53 -8.69
C GLN A 177 17.23 21.71 -8.32
N ASN A 178 18.05 20.76 -8.74
CA ASN A 178 19.51 20.92 -8.67
C ASN A 178 19.97 21.81 -9.83
N ILE A 179 19.99 23.13 -9.61
CA ILE A 179 20.42 24.11 -10.62
C ILE A 179 21.91 24.43 -10.43
N ALA A 180 22.73 24.14 -11.44
CA ALA A 180 24.07 24.66 -11.55
C ALA A 180 24.07 25.91 -12.46
N VAL A 181 24.49 27.06 -11.92
CA VAL A 181 24.63 28.30 -12.70
C VAL A 181 26.07 28.39 -13.20
N LEU A 182 26.26 28.28 -14.51
CA LEU A 182 27.54 28.50 -15.18
C LEU A 182 27.56 29.90 -15.78
N LEU A 183 28.33 30.82 -15.18
CA LEU A 183 28.58 32.13 -15.75
C LEU A 183 29.67 32.00 -16.83
N VAL A 184 29.29 32.15 -18.10
CA VAL A 184 30.24 32.13 -19.22
C VAL A 184 30.50 33.55 -19.70
N THR A 185 31.72 34.03 -19.47
CA THR A 185 32.21 35.27 -20.09
C THR A 185 32.86 34.91 -21.42
N PHE A 186 32.24 35.32 -22.54
CA PHE A 186 32.87 35.20 -23.85
C PHE A 186 33.81 36.38 -24.08
N PRO A 187 35.12 36.15 -24.30
CA PRO A 187 36.02 37.21 -24.73
C PRO A 187 35.82 37.53 -26.22
N GLY A 188 35.41 38.77 -26.51
CA GLY A 188 35.65 39.44 -27.81
C GLY A 188 34.44 39.70 -28.70
N VAL A 189 33.96 40.95 -28.70
CA VAL A 189 33.71 41.71 -29.95
C VAL A 189 34.52 42.99 -29.89
#